data_AF-A0A921TAX5-F1
#
_entry.id   AF-A0A921TAX5-F1
#
_cell.length_a   1.000
_cell.length_b   1.000
_cell.length_c   1.000
_cell.angle_alpha   90.00
_cell.angle_beta   90.00
_cell.angle_gamma   90.00
#
_symmetry.space_group_name_H-M   'P 1'
#
loop_
_entity.id
_entity.type
_entity.pdbx_description
1 polymer ?
#
loop_
_entity_poly.entity_id
_entity_poly.type
_entity_poly.pdbx_seq_one_letter_code
_entity_poly.pdbx_strand_id
1 'polypeptide(L)'
;AEVGIAPAGRLRPVSEAGVLSLVASIGELGVMKDPIHVRRVPHRGGALELMAGGHRLEAARRLGWTDIPATVWTCSDDWAHLVEIDDNLGGSELGALDTAVFLAARKRIYEKLHPEAAS
;
A
#
# COMPACT_ATOMS: atom_id res chain seq x y z
N ALA A 1 -10.19 -18.26 -8.80
CA ALA A 1 -10.19 -18.19 -7.32
C ALA A 1 -10.22 -16.72 -6.96
N GLU A 2 -11.24 -16.26 -6.23
CA GLU A 2 -11.22 -14.92 -5.63
C GLU A 2 -9.99 -14.83 -4.72
N VAL A 3 -8.99 -14.07 -5.13
CA VAL A 3 -7.82 -13.84 -4.31
C VAL A 3 -8.15 -12.67 -3.39
N GLY A 4 -8.61 -12.98 -2.18
CA GLY A 4 -8.83 -11.98 -1.14
C GLY A 4 -7.50 -11.27 -0.84
N ILE A 5 -7.45 -9.96 -1.07
CA ILE A 5 -6.28 -9.14 -0.71
C ILE A 5 -6.42 -8.77 0.76
N ALA A 6 -5.58 -9.36 1.62
CA ALA A 6 -5.59 -9.07 3.05
C ALA A 6 -4.88 -7.73 3.35
N PRO A 7 -5.51 -6.79 4.07
CA PRO A 7 -4.81 -5.65 4.64
C PRO A 7 -4.15 -6.09 5.95
N ALA A 8 -2.86 -6.42 5.96
CA ALA A 8 -2.15 -6.67 7.21
C ALA A 8 -1.58 -5.37 7.76
N GLY A 9 -1.93 -5.01 9.00
CA GLY A 9 -1.17 -4.05 9.81
C GLY A 9 -0.95 -2.65 9.21
N ARG A 10 -1.85 -2.17 8.34
CA ARG A 10 -1.67 -0.91 7.60
C ARG A 10 -1.45 0.27 8.54
N LEU A 11 -0.39 1.04 8.29
CA LEU A 11 -0.02 2.19 9.14
C LEU A 11 -0.98 3.38 8.97
N ARG A 12 -1.62 3.51 7.80
CA ARG A 12 -2.60 4.57 7.52
C ARG A 12 -3.96 3.97 7.16
N PRO A 13 -5.06 4.44 7.78
CA PRO A 13 -6.40 4.00 7.42
C PRO A 13 -6.80 4.52 6.04
N VAL A 14 -7.67 3.78 5.36
CA VAL A 14 -8.33 4.25 4.14
C VAL A 14 -9.32 5.35 4.54
N SER A 15 -9.05 6.59 4.12
CA SER A 15 -9.89 7.75 4.41
C SER A 15 -11.07 7.86 3.45
N GLU A 16 -12.25 8.18 3.98
CA GLU A 16 -13.48 8.34 3.21
C GLU A 16 -13.34 9.40 2.11
N ALA A 17 -12.77 10.56 2.45
CA ALA A 17 -12.55 11.65 1.49
C ALA A 17 -11.64 11.22 0.32
N GLY A 18 -10.57 10.47 0.60
CA GLY A 18 -9.67 9.97 -0.44
C GLY A 18 -10.34 8.95 -1.36
N VAL A 19 -11.17 8.07 -0.80
CA VAL A 19 -11.97 7.12 -1.59
C VAL A 19 -12.97 7.86 -2.47
N LEU A 20 -13.74 8.81 -1.93
CA LEU A 20 -14.76 9.53 -2.69
C LEU A 20 -14.16 10.35 -3.84
N SER A 21 -12.98 10.96 -3.63
CA SER A 21 -12.25 11.64 -4.70
C SER A 21 -11.86 10.68 -5.84
N LEU A 22 -11.39 9.47 -5.51
CA LEU A 22 -11.07 8.45 -6.51
C LEU A 22 -12.31 7.88 -7.19
N VAL A 23 -13.41 7.65 -6.46
CA VAL A 23 -14.68 7.19 -7.02
C VAL A 23 -15.19 8.19 -8.07
N ALA A 24 -15.15 9.49 -7.75
CA ALA A 24 -15.55 10.54 -8.69
C ALA A 24 -14.64 10.54 -9.93
N SER A 25 -13.32 10.54 -9.75
CA SER A 25 -12.36 10.55 -10.85
C SER A 25 -12.47 9.32 -11.75
N ILE A 26 -12.56 8.12 -11.17
CA ILE A 26 -12.70 6.86 -11.91
C ILE A 26 -14.06 6.80 -12.61
N GLY A 27 -15.13 7.27 -11.95
CA GLY A 27 -16.47 7.32 -12.54
C GLY A 27 -16.55 8.25 -13.75
N GLU A 28 -15.83 9.37 -13.72
CA GLU A 28 -15.77 10.33 -14.84
C GLU A 28 -14.88 9.83 -15.99
N LEU A 29 -13.69 9.31 -15.68
CA LEU A 29 -12.70 8.92 -16.69
C LEU A 29 -12.88 7.49 -17.21
N GLY A 30 -13.63 6.66 -16.48
CA GLY A 30 -13.78 5.22 -16.75
C GLY A 30 -12.48 4.41 -16.58
N VAL A 31 -11.40 5.02 -16.08
CA VAL A 31 -10.09 4.39 -15.93
C VAL A 31 -9.47 4.70 -14.58
N MET A 32 -8.85 3.69 -13.99
CA MET A 32 -7.94 3.86 -12.85
C MET A 32 -6.53 4.11 -13.38
N LYS A 33 -6.00 5.31 -13.17
CA LYS A 33 -4.70 5.74 -13.73
C LYS A 33 -3.53 4.88 -13.25
N ASP A 34 -3.43 4.66 -11.94
CA ASP A 34 -2.30 3.95 -11.34
C ASP A 34 -2.73 2.59 -10.80
N PRO A 35 -1.91 1.53 -10.96
CA PRO A 35 -2.22 0.21 -10.41
C PRO A 35 -2.14 0.20 -8.88
N ILE A 36 -2.79 -0.79 -8.27
CA ILE A 36 -2.46 -1.18 -6.89
C ILE A 36 -1.16 -1.98 -6.86
N HIS A 37 -0.46 -1.97 -5.73
CA HIS A 37 0.77 -2.75 -5.57
C HIS A 37 0.52 -3.86 -4.56
N VAL A 38 0.73 -5.11 -4.97
CA VAL A 38 0.54 -6.30 -4.14
C VAL A 38 1.79 -7.15 -4.17
N ARG A 39 2.05 -7.92 -3.11
CA ARG A 39 3.11 -8.94 -3.11
C ARG A 39 2.54 -10.33 -2.97
N ARG A 40 3.25 -11.31 -3.52
CA ARG A 40 3.03 -12.73 -3.17
C ARG A 40 3.74 -13.04 -1.88
N VAL A 41 3.05 -13.70 -0.96
CA VAL A 41 3.60 -14.10 0.36
C VAL A 41 3.83 -15.61 0.37
N PRO A 42 5.08 -16.08 0.14
CA PRO A 42 5.35 -17.51 -0.07
C PRO A 42 4.96 -18.37 1.14
N HIS A 43 5.26 -17.90 2.35
CA HIS A 43 4.96 -18.61 3.60
C HIS A 43 3.46 -18.66 3.94
N ARG A 44 2.60 -17.93 3.21
CA ARG A 44 1.13 -18.00 3.28
C ARG A 44 0.51 -18.61 2.01
N GLY A 45 1.15 -19.64 1.46
CA GLY A 45 0.63 -20.36 0.28
C GLY A 45 0.55 -19.50 -0.99
N GLY A 46 1.36 -18.43 -1.09
CA GLY A 46 1.35 -17.53 -2.23
C GLY A 46 0.20 -16.52 -2.24
N ALA A 47 -0.45 -16.30 -1.10
CA ALA A 47 -1.48 -15.26 -0.93
C ALA A 47 -0.98 -13.88 -1.38
N LEU A 48 -1.89 -13.07 -1.93
CA LEU A 48 -1.61 -11.68 -2.26
C LEU A 48 -1.88 -10.77 -1.06
N GLU A 49 -0.93 -9.88 -0.79
CA GLU A 49 -1.02 -8.86 0.24
C GLU A 49 -0.84 -7.48 -0.37
N LEU A 50 -1.69 -6.52 0.03
CA LEU A 50 -1.62 -5.14 -0.44
C LEU A 50 -0.44 -4.43 0.19
N MET A 51 0.40 -3.80 -0.64
CA MET A 51 1.47 -2.90 -0.19
C MET A 51 1.10 -1.43 -0.36
N ALA A 52 0.49 -1.06 -1.50
CA ALA A 52 0.11 0.32 -1.78
C ALA A 52 -1.19 0.41 -2.61
N GLY A 53 -1.88 1.54 -2.50
CA GLY A 53 -3.14 1.80 -3.23
C GLY A 53 -4.43 1.41 -2.50
N GLY A 54 -4.45 1.50 -1.16
CA GLY A 54 -5.63 1.17 -0.34
C GLY A 54 -6.91 1.91 -0.74
N HIS A 55 -6.83 3.21 -0.98
CA HIS A 55 -8.00 3.99 -1.42
C HIS A 55 -8.48 3.58 -2.82
N ARG A 56 -7.58 3.21 -3.73
CA ARG A 56 -7.94 2.73 -5.08
C ARG A 56 -8.66 1.39 -5.03
N LEU A 57 -8.16 0.46 -4.20
CA LEU A 57 -8.81 -0.83 -3.99
C LEU A 57 -10.24 -0.64 -3.43
N GLU A 58 -10.42 0.21 -2.43
CA GLU A 58 -11.74 0.50 -1.87
C GLU A 58 -12.65 1.24 -2.86
N ALA A 59 -12.12 2.20 -3.64
CA ALA A 59 -12.89 2.88 -4.68
C ALA A 59 -13.41 1.91 -5.75
N ALA A 60 -12.55 1.01 -6.24
CA ALA A 60 -12.94 -0.03 -7.18
C ALA A 60 -14.01 -0.96 -6.61
N ARG A 61 -13.88 -1.35 -5.34
CA ARG A 61 -14.88 -2.16 -4.63
C ARG A 61 -16.25 -1.47 -4.59
N ARG A 62 -16.29 -0.16 -4.30
CA ARG A 62 -17.53 0.63 -4.27
C ARG A 62 -18.16 0.82 -5.66
N LEU A 63 -17.32 0.90 -6.69
CA LEU A 63 -17.74 0.98 -8.08
C LEU A 63 -18.17 -0.38 -8.66
N GLY A 64 -18.04 -1.47 -7.88
CA GLY A 64 -18.39 -2.82 -8.32
C GLY A 64 -17.44 -3.41 -9.36
N TRP A 65 -16.23 -2.89 -9.47
CA TRP A 65 -15.22 -3.44 -10.38
C TRP A 65 -14.72 -4.77 -9.84
N THR A 66 -14.75 -5.81 -10.67
CA THR A 66 -14.24 -7.15 -10.35
C THR A 66 -12.74 -7.27 -10.57
N ASP A 67 -12.20 -6.43 -11.45
CA ASP A 67 -10.81 -6.48 -11.89
C ASP A 67 -10.21 -5.07 -11.92
N ILE A 68 -8.99 -4.92 -11.39
CA ILE A 68 -8.24 -3.67 -11.40
C ILE A 68 -6.78 -3.90 -11.78
N PRO A 69 -6.10 -2.89 -12.36
CA PRO A 69 -4.68 -2.97 -12.62
C PRO A 69 -3.88 -3.20 -11.33
N ALA A 70 -2.99 -4.18 -11.34
CA ALA A 70 -2.15 -4.52 -10.20
C ALA A 70 -0.71 -4.82 -10.63
N THR A 71 0.26 -4.29 -9.89
CA THR A 71 1.67 -4.68 -9.98
C THR A 71 1.97 -5.71 -8.90
N VAL A 72 2.42 -6.90 -9.31
CA VAL A 72 2.72 -8.01 -8.39
C VAL A 72 4.23 -8.09 -8.14
N TRP A 73 4.62 -8.02 -6.88
CA TRP A 73 6.02 -8.06 -6.46
C TRP A 73 6.38 -9.39 -5.80
N THR A 74 7.65 -9.77 -5.95
CA THR A 74 8.29 -10.83 -5.18
C THR A 74 9.36 -10.17 -4.31
N CYS A 75 9.10 -10.08 -3.01
CA CYS A 75 9.95 -9.35 -2.08
C CYS A 75 9.89 -9.96 -0.67
N SER A 76 10.90 -9.66 0.15
CA SER A 76 10.90 -10.03 1.56
C SER A 76 9.85 -9.23 2.34
N ASP A 77 9.50 -9.73 3.54
CA ASP A 77 8.60 -9.01 4.44
C ASP A 77 9.14 -7.62 4.82
N ASP A 78 10.45 -7.52 5.07
CA ASP A 78 11.10 -6.25 5.41
C ASP A 78 11.04 -5.25 4.24
N TRP A 79 11.28 -5.69 3.01
CA TRP A 79 11.21 -4.81 1.83
C TRP A 79 9.77 -4.35 1.57
N ALA A 80 8.79 -5.24 1.70
CA ALA A 80 7.38 -4.88 1.57
C ALA A 80 6.97 -3.80 2.58
N HIS A 81 7.43 -3.94 3.82
CA HIS A 81 7.14 -2.98 4.88
C HIS A 81 7.83 -1.63 4.64
N LEU A 82 9.06 -1.62 4.11
CA LEU A 82 9.75 -0.40 3.71
C LEU A 82 8.97 0.36 2.62
N VAL A 83 8.48 -0.34 1.59
CA VAL A 83 7.67 0.25 0.52
C VAL A 83 6.38 0.86 1.06
N GLU A 84 5.69 0.18 1.99
CA GLU A 84 4.50 0.75 2.62
C GLU A 84 4.84 2.04 3.38
N ILE A 85 5.94 2.08 4.13
CA ILE A 85 6.36 3.27 4.87
C ILE A 85 6.69 4.43 3.92
N ASP A 86 7.43 4.16 2.84
CA ASP A 86 7.81 5.17 1.86
C ASP A 86 6.59 5.74 1.10
N ASP A 87 5.61 4.89 0.73
CA ASP A 87 4.34 5.33 0.12
C ASP A 87 3.55 6.27 1.04
N ASN A 88 3.52 5.95 2.35
CA ASN A 88 2.86 6.82 3.33
C ASN A 88 3.61 8.14 3.53
N LEU A 89 4.95 8.13 3.60
CA LEU A 89 5.78 9.33 3.72
C LEU A 89 5.64 10.26 2.51
N GLY A 90 5.45 9.72 1.30
CA GLY A 90 5.21 10.50 0.08
C GLY A 90 3.77 11.02 -0.07
N GLY A 91 2.85 10.56 0.77
CA GLY A 91 1.44 10.97 0.76
C GLY A 91 1.20 12.35 1.36
N SER A 92 0.21 13.08 0.84
CA SER A 92 0.05 14.52 1.07
C SER A 92 -0.52 14.98 2.41
N GLU A 93 -0.71 14.12 3.41
CA GLU A 93 -1.34 14.51 4.69
C GLU A 93 -0.80 13.66 5.85
N LEU A 94 0.47 13.87 6.24
CA LEU A 94 1.00 13.37 7.50
C LEU A 94 1.21 14.54 8.45
N GLY A 95 0.65 14.45 9.66
CA GLY A 95 1.03 15.36 10.74
C GLY A 95 2.50 15.16 11.13
N ALA A 96 3.07 16.12 11.87
CA ALA A 96 4.47 16.03 12.31
C ALA A 96 4.73 14.76 13.15
N LEU A 97 3.75 14.33 13.96
CA LEU A 97 3.84 13.11 14.77
C LEU A 97 3.85 11.84 13.91
N ASP A 98 2.95 11.73 12.95
CA ASP A 98 2.88 10.57 12.05
C ASP A 98 4.18 10.48 11.24
N THR A 99 4.64 11.61 10.69
CA THR A 99 5.92 11.72 9.99
C THR A 99 7.08 11.18 10.83
N ALA A 100 7.15 11.55 12.11
CA ALA A 100 8.20 11.07 13.01
C ALA A 100 8.12 9.54 13.25
N VAL A 101 6.91 9.00 13.42
CA VAL A 101 6.69 7.54 13.57
C VAL A 101 7.15 6.80 12.32
N PHE A 102 6.77 7.28 11.13
CA PHE A 102 7.17 6.67 9.87
C PHE A 102 8.68 6.74 9.63
N LEU A 103 9.33 7.88 9.90
CA LEU A 103 10.79 8.02 9.77
C LEU A 103 11.54 7.07 10.72
N ALA A 104 11.07 6.92 11.96
CA ALA A 104 11.65 6.00 12.93
C ALA A 104 11.49 4.53 12.50
N ALA A 105 10.31 4.15 12.00
CA ALA A 105 10.05 2.82 11.46
C ALA A 105 10.94 2.54 10.23
N ARG A 106 11.04 3.51 9.31
CA ARG A 106 11.90 3.45 8.11
C ARG A 106 13.36 3.20 8.48
N LYS A 107 13.91 3.98 9.43
CA LYS A 107 15.30 3.84 9.89
C LYS A 107 15.59 2.43 10.40
N ARG A 108 14.71 1.89 11.26
CA ARG A 108 14.86 0.54 11.83
C ARG A 108 14.89 -0.55 10.77
N ILE A 109 14.02 -0.49 9.77
CA ILE A 109 13.96 -1.49 8.69
C ILE A 109 15.16 -1.32 7.76
N TYR A 110 15.52 -0.08 7.43
CA TYR A 110 16.67 0.22 6.59
C TYR A 110 17.97 -0.31 7.18
N GLU A 111 18.21 -0.10 8.48
CA GLU A 111 19.40 -0.62 9.18
C GLU A 111 19.44 -2.15 9.22
N LYS A 112 18.27 -2.82 9.30
CA LYS A 112 18.18 -4.27 9.22
C LYS A 112 18.54 -4.80 7.81
N LEU A 113 18.13 -4.08 6.76
CA LEU A 113 18.42 -4.42 5.36
C LEU A 113 19.85 -4.05 4.94
N HIS A 114 20.44 -3.04 5.58
CA HIS A 114 21.76 -2.48 5.29
C HIS A 114 22.65 -2.41 6.54
N PRO A 115 23.16 -3.56 7.05
CA PRO A 115 24.01 -3.58 8.23
C PRO A 115 25.27 -2.71 8.09
N GLU A 116 25.76 -2.53 6.87
CA GLU A 116 26.89 -1.66 6.52
C GLU A 116 26.63 -0.16 6.73
N ALA A 117 25.36 0.25 6.79
CA ALA A 117 24.96 1.64 6.97
C ALA A 117 24.73 2.02 8.44
N ALA A 118 24.81 1.06 9.36
CA ALA A 118 24.67 1.30 10.79
C ALA A 118 25.99 1.90 11.34
N SER A 119 25.99 3.21 11.59
CA SER A 119 27.06 3.93 12.31
C SER A 119 26.50 4.72 13.48
#